data_AF-A0A950S6U2-F1
#
_entry.id   AF-A0A950S6U2-F1
#
_cell.length_a   1.000
_cell.length_b   1.000
_cell.length_c   1.000
_cell.angle_alpha   90.00
_cell.angle_beta   90.00
_cell.angle_gamma   90.00
#
_symmetry.space_group_name_H-M   'P 1'
#
loop_
_entity.id
_entity.type
_entity.pdbx_description
1 polymer ?
#
loop_
_entity_poly.entity_id
_entity_poly.type
_entity_poly.pdbx_seq_one_letter_code
_entity_poly.pdbx_strand_id
1 'polypeptide(L)'
;MRNLTILAALLVAASASAQSLDDVVSNVMKEYGGKAAWSKVTSLRETGTVVPVMRKGDGKLTRTWTGPGKLNVEIIYPTETEVRIVDGDHGTRNGKDVTGPSLDAMKLQAARLELPMLLATKRAALKDLGTKDGIRAIEIPLSETLTLTLNVDPKTWHILRSTGKASGLEFVVDYSDFRRVGGLLFPFAEAGMAMGMPTANTKFDAIAVNAPATPPPPAAK
;
A
#
# COMPACT_ATOMS: atom_id res chain seq x y z
N MET A 1 -36.19 26.40 57.47
CA MET A 1 -35.86 26.92 56.12
C MET A 1 -34.34 27.01 56.04
N ARG A 2 -33.58 26.55 55.05
CA ARG A 2 -33.73 25.65 53.90
C ARG A 2 -32.25 25.42 53.50
N ASN A 3 -31.70 24.24 53.80
CA ASN A 3 -30.29 23.95 53.48
C ASN A 3 -30.17 23.71 51.97
N LEU A 4 -29.41 24.57 51.29
CA LEU A 4 -29.15 24.50 49.86
C LEU A 4 -27.87 23.69 49.64
N THR A 5 -28.00 22.40 49.34
CA THR A 5 -26.86 21.56 48.96
C THR A 5 -26.63 21.71 47.46
N ILE A 6 -25.55 22.38 47.06
CA ILE A 6 -25.09 22.46 45.68
C ILE A 6 -24.28 21.21 45.39
N LEU A 7 -24.80 20.33 44.52
CA LEU A 7 -24.09 19.16 44.03
C LEU A 7 -23.33 19.56 42.74
N ALA A 8 -22.01 19.73 42.86
CA ALA A 8 -21.14 19.94 41.71
C ALA A 8 -20.88 18.60 41.01
N ALA A 9 -21.49 18.39 39.85
CA ALA A 9 -21.15 17.27 38.98
C ALA A 9 -19.84 17.57 38.25
N LEU A 10 -18.74 16.93 38.67
CA LEU A 10 -17.50 16.90 37.90
C LEU A 10 -17.74 16.11 36.60
N LEU A 11 -17.84 16.82 35.48
CA LEU A 11 -17.60 16.22 34.17
C LEU A 11 -16.12 15.81 34.10
N VAL A 12 -15.84 14.53 34.31
CA VAL A 12 -14.57 13.92 33.88
C VAL A 12 -14.66 13.78 32.36
N ALA A 13 -14.26 14.81 31.64
CA ALA A 13 -13.97 14.68 30.22
C ALA A 13 -12.78 13.73 30.08
N ALA A 14 -13.05 12.48 29.69
CA ALA A 14 -12.02 11.57 29.27
C ALA A 14 -11.36 12.16 28.02
N SER A 15 -10.24 12.86 28.20
CA SER A 15 -9.33 13.21 27.13
C SER A 15 -8.85 11.89 26.53
N ALA A 16 -9.53 11.42 25.48
CA ALA A 16 -8.98 10.39 24.62
C ALA A 16 -7.66 10.95 24.08
N SER A 17 -6.54 10.57 24.68
CA SER A 17 -5.22 10.99 24.25
C SER A 17 -5.08 10.56 22.79
N ALA A 18 -5.06 11.54 21.89
CA ALA A 18 -4.81 11.27 20.48
C ALA A 18 -3.49 10.51 20.39
N GLN A 19 -3.53 9.29 19.83
CA GLN A 19 -2.33 8.46 19.69
C GLN A 19 -1.27 9.25 18.91
N SER A 20 -0.03 9.18 19.41
CA SER A 20 1.08 9.82 18.73
C SER A 20 1.31 9.17 17.37
N LEU A 21 1.90 9.90 16.43
CA LEU A 21 2.30 9.32 15.14
C LEU A 21 3.21 8.10 15.34
N ASP A 22 4.06 8.16 16.36
CA ASP A 22 4.97 7.07 16.73
C ASP A 22 4.25 5.79 17.16
N ASP A 23 3.16 5.92 17.92
CA ASP A 23 2.32 4.79 18.31
C ASP A 23 1.62 4.20 17.10
N VAL A 24 1.09 5.05 16.21
CA VAL A 24 0.42 4.60 14.98
C VAL A 24 1.39 3.81 14.11
N VAL A 25 2.58 4.35 13.83
CA VAL A 25 3.61 3.64 13.04
C VAL A 25 4.00 2.32 13.68
N SER A 26 4.16 2.30 15.01
CA SER A 26 4.56 1.08 15.73
C SER A 26 3.46 0.02 15.70
N ASN A 27 2.20 0.42 15.82
CA ASN A 27 1.05 -0.49 15.76
C ASN A 27 0.81 -1.02 14.35
N VAL A 28 0.93 -0.17 13.31
CA VAL A 28 0.91 -0.63 11.91
C VAL A 28 2.03 -1.63 11.65
N MET A 29 3.27 -1.31 12.04
CA MET A 29 4.40 -2.22 11.86
C MET A 29 4.15 -3.56 12.56
N LYS A 30 3.61 -3.54 13.78
CA LYS A 30 3.26 -4.74 14.54
C LYS A 30 2.18 -5.58 13.84
N GLU A 31 1.09 -4.95 13.39
CA GLU A 31 -0.01 -5.63 12.72
C GLU A 31 0.44 -6.34 11.44
N TYR A 32 1.33 -5.69 10.69
CA TYR A 32 1.92 -6.21 9.45
C TYR A 32 3.04 -7.23 9.69
N GLY A 33 3.23 -7.74 10.92
CA GLY A 33 4.16 -8.83 11.25
C GLY A 33 5.47 -8.38 11.91
N GLY A 34 5.68 -7.07 12.08
CA GLY A 34 6.82 -6.50 12.80
C GLY A 34 8.09 -6.33 11.94
N LYS A 35 8.95 -5.41 12.37
CA LYS A 35 10.18 -5.04 11.64
C LYS A 35 11.11 -6.22 11.40
N ALA A 36 11.23 -7.13 12.37
CA ALA A 36 12.10 -8.31 12.29
C ALA A 36 11.64 -9.35 11.26
N ALA A 37 10.34 -9.45 10.98
CA ALA A 37 9.83 -10.32 9.93
C ALA A 37 10.06 -9.67 8.56
N TRP A 38 9.71 -8.39 8.42
CA TRP A 38 9.93 -7.63 7.19
C TRP A 38 11.41 -7.52 6.80
N SER A 39 12.34 -7.42 7.75
CA SER A 39 13.78 -7.39 7.44
C SER A 39 14.32 -8.68 6.84
N LYS A 40 13.55 -9.78 6.88
CA LYS A 40 13.88 -11.06 6.27
C LYS A 40 13.24 -11.23 4.89
N VAL A 41 12.40 -10.30 4.46
CA VAL A 41 11.76 -10.32 3.16
C VAL A 41 12.76 -9.84 2.12
N THR A 42 13.17 -10.74 1.23
CA THR A 42 14.06 -10.47 0.10
C THR A 42 13.29 -10.43 -1.22
N SER A 43 12.14 -11.10 -1.29
CA SER A 43 11.24 -11.01 -2.43
C SER A 43 9.77 -11.18 -2.03
N LEU A 44 8.89 -10.59 -2.83
CA LEU A 44 7.46 -10.88 -2.84
C LEU A 44 7.07 -11.25 -4.26
N ARG A 45 6.23 -12.27 -4.38
CA ARG A 45 5.59 -12.62 -5.65
C ARG A 45 4.09 -12.73 -5.46
N GLU A 46 3.35 -11.96 -6.24
CA GLU A 46 1.90 -11.90 -6.14
C GLU A 46 1.31 -12.23 -7.51
N THR A 47 0.39 -13.18 -7.54
CA THR A 47 -0.31 -13.63 -8.74
C THR A 47 -1.80 -13.44 -8.58
N GLY A 48 -2.47 -13.05 -9.65
CA GLY A 48 -3.91 -12.80 -9.58
C GLY A 48 -4.50 -12.37 -10.91
N THR A 49 -5.62 -11.67 -10.81
CA THR A 49 -6.38 -11.15 -11.95
C THR A 49 -6.54 -9.64 -11.82
N VAL A 50 -6.29 -8.93 -12.91
CA VAL A 50 -6.57 -7.50 -13.09
C VAL A 50 -7.76 -7.36 -14.02
N VAL A 51 -8.80 -6.68 -13.57
CA VAL A 51 -9.99 -6.32 -14.35
C VAL A 51 -9.87 -4.84 -14.70
N PRO A 52 -9.37 -4.48 -15.90
CA PRO A 52 -9.22 -3.10 -16.32
C PRO A 52 -10.58 -2.47 -16.63
N VAL A 53 -10.74 -1.19 -16.34
CA VAL A 53 -11.98 -0.45 -16.66
C VAL A 53 -12.02 -0.03 -18.14
N MET A 54 -10.86 0.32 -18.70
CA MET A 54 -10.75 0.93 -20.04
C MET A 54 -10.40 -0.06 -21.15
N ARG A 55 -9.97 -1.28 -20.81
CA ARG A 55 -9.59 -2.33 -21.76
C ARG A 55 -10.60 -3.47 -21.67
N LYS A 56 -10.87 -4.13 -22.81
CA LYS A 56 -11.69 -5.35 -22.80
C LYS A 56 -10.83 -6.55 -22.40
N GLY A 57 -11.38 -7.37 -21.50
CA GLY A 57 -10.78 -8.64 -21.09
C GLY A 57 -9.88 -8.52 -19.87
N ASP A 58 -10.02 -9.51 -18.99
CA ASP A 58 -9.25 -9.60 -17.76
C ASP A 58 -7.80 -10.01 -18.04
N GLY A 59 -6.88 -9.46 -17.28
CA GLY A 59 -5.45 -9.75 -17.36
C GLY A 59 -5.01 -10.68 -16.24
N LYS A 60 -4.23 -11.73 -16.57
CA LYS A 60 -3.51 -12.53 -15.56
C LYS A 60 -2.28 -11.76 -15.11
N LEU A 61 -2.22 -11.43 -13.83
CA LEU A 61 -1.15 -10.66 -13.21
C LEU A 61 -0.12 -11.57 -12.55
N THR A 62 1.15 -11.26 -12.77
CA THR A 62 2.25 -11.60 -11.87
C THR A 62 3.02 -10.32 -11.55
N ARG A 63 3.20 -10.00 -10.26
CA ARG A 63 4.16 -8.97 -9.83
C ARG A 63 5.21 -9.57 -8.91
N THR A 64 6.46 -9.23 -9.16
CA THR A 64 7.63 -9.68 -8.41
C THR A 64 8.41 -8.48 -7.91
N TRP A 65 8.46 -8.33 -6.60
CA TRP A 65 9.23 -7.31 -5.91
C TRP A 65 10.50 -7.95 -5.33
N THR A 66 11.63 -7.28 -5.46
CA THR A 66 12.93 -7.80 -4.98
C THR A 66 13.70 -6.76 -4.17
N GLY A 67 12.99 -5.81 -3.57
CA GLY A 67 13.56 -4.74 -2.76
C GLY A 67 13.01 -3.36 -3.13
N PRO A 68 13.35 -2.34 -2.31
CA PRO A 68 12.93 -0.96 -2.54
C PRO A 68 13.24 -0.50 -3.96
N GLY A 69 12.23 0.02 -4.66
CA GLY A 69 12.37 0.51 -6.04
C GLY A 69 12.63 -0.57 -7.09
N LYS A 70 12.53 -1.86 -6.77
CA LYS A 70 12.72 -2.97 -7.73
C LYS A 70 11.44 -3.78 -7.89
N LEU A 71 10.80 -3.64 -9.04
CA LEU A 71 9.52 -4.30 -9.33
C LEU A 71 9.46 -4.75 -10.79
N ASN A 72 9.07 -6.01 -11.01
CA ASN A 72 8.64 -6.50 -12.31
C ASN A 72 7.14 -6.81 -12.25
N VAL A 73 6.37 -6.31 -13.21
CA VAL A 73 4.95 -6.61 -13.36
C VAL A 73 4.69 -7.13 -14.76
N GLU A 74 4.12 -8.32 -14.85
CA GLU A 74 3.60 -8.91 -16.08
C GLU A 74 2.08 -9.02 -15.98
N ILE A 75 1.39 -8.57 -17.03
CA ILE A 75 -0.05 -8.77 -17.18
C ILE A 75 -0.31 -9.36 -18.56
N ILE A 76 -0.84 -10.58 -18.59
CA ILE A 76 -1.21 -11.29 -19.82
C ILE A 76 -2.71 -11.06 -20.05
N TYR A 77 -3.04 -10.20 -20.99
CA TYR A 77 -4.40 -9.98 -21.49
C TYR A 77 -4.72 -10.93 -22.65
N PRO A 78 -5.99 -11.06 -23.08
CA PRO A 78 -6.34 -11.93 -24.21
C PRO A 78 -5.64 -11.58 -25.53
N THR A 79 -5.29 -10.31 -25.74
CA THR A 79 -4.74 -9.80 -27.00
C THR A 79 -3.28 -9.38 -26.94
N GLU A 80 -2.73 -9.17 -25.74
CA GLU A 80 -1.38 -8.62 -25.57
C GLU A 80 -0.82 -8.95 -24.18
N THR A 81 0.50 -8.88 -24.05
CA THR A 81 1.19 -8.93 -22.76
C THR A 81 1.80 -7.58 -22.46
N GLU A 82 1.57 -7.08 -21.26
CA GLU A 82 2.20 -5.89 -20.72
C GLU A 82 3.25 -6.30 -19.70
N VAL A 83 4.50 -5.90 -19.92
CA VAL A 83 5.62 -6.08 -18.98
C VAL A 83 6.10 -4.70 -18.56
N ARG A 84 6.18 -4.46 -17.25
CA ARG A 84 6.70 -3.23 -16.65
C ARG A 84 7.81 -3.58 -15.68
N ILE A 85 8.94 -2.91 -15.80
CA ILE A 85 10.09 -3.11 -14.90
C ILE A 85 10.46 -1.76 -14.30
N VAL A 86 10.68 -1.72 -13.00
CA VAL A 86 11.27 -0.60 -12.26
C VAL A 86 12.56 -1.07 -11.64
N ASP A 87 13.64 -0.31 -11.84
CA ASP A 87 14.90 -0.45 -11.12
C ASP A 87 15.39 0.94 -10.67
N GLY A 88 15.04 1.31 -9.44
CA GLY A 88 15.34 2.61 -8.87
C GLY A 88 14.64 3.74 -9.62
N ASP A 89 15.44 4.61 -10.26
CA ASP A 89 14.97 5.74 -11.05
C ASP A 89 14.82 5.43 -12.55
N HIS A 90 15.03 4.17 -12.95
CA HIS A 90 14.80 3.70 -14.30
C HIS A 90 13.57 2.80 -14.37
N GLY A 91 12.89 2.80 -15.52
CA GLY A 91 11.81 1.86 -15.76
C GLY A 91 11.55 1.64 -17.24
N THR A 92 11.08 0.44 -17.56
CA THR A 92 10.71 0.06 -18.93
C THR A 92 9.29 -0.48 -18.98
N ARG A 93 8.63 -0.31 -20.13
CA ARG A 93 7.37 -0.95 -20.48
C ARG A 93 7.52 -1.62 -21.84
N ASN A 94 7.29 -2.93 -21.90
CA ASN A 94 7.46 -3.75 -23.09
C ASN A 94 8.84 -3.52 -23.76
N GLY A 95 9.90 -3.44 -22.94
CA GLY A 95 11.28 -3.23 -23.38
C GLY A 95 11.63 -1.80 -23.81
N LYS A 96 10.70 -0.84 -23.70
CA LYS A 96 10.94 0.58 -24.01
C LYS A 96 11.06 1.40 -22.74
N ASP A 97 12.01 2.32 -22.70
CA ASP A 97 12.17 3.24 -21.57
C ASP A 97 10.91 4.07 -21.33
N VAL A 98 10.61 4.28 -20.05
CA VAL A 98 9.50 5.10 -19.57
C VAL A 98 10.07 6.22 -18.70
N THR A 99 9.58 7.43 -18.92
CA THR A 99 9.99 8.62 -18.16
C THR A 99 8.76 9.41 -17.68
N GLY A 100 9.00 10.43 -16.86
CA GLY A 100 7.98 11.35 -16.40
C GLY A 100 6.86 10.66 -15.61
N PRO A 101 5.59 11.12 -15.75
CA PRO A 101 4.51 10.64 -14.89
C PRO A 101 4.21 9.14 -14.99
N SER A 102 4.50 8.51 -16.13
CA SER A 102 4.34 7.06 -16.28
C SER A 102 5.37 6.27 -15.47
N LEU A 103 6.61 6.79 -15.37
CA LEU A 103 7.63 6.21 -14.51
C LEU A 103 7.28 6.42 -13.04
N ASP A 104 6.81 7.61 -12.67
CA ASP A 104 6.37 7.90 -11.29
C ASP A 104 5.25 6.95 -10.85
N ALA A 105 4.27 6.68 -11.70
CA ALA A 105 3.21 5.71 -11.43
C ALA A 105 3.75 4.29 -11.19
N MET A 106 4.79 3.89 -11.93
CA MET A 106 5.46 2.60 -11.74
C MET A 106 6.26 2.57 -10.43
N LYS A 107 6.98 3.64 -10.09
CA LYS A 107 7.70 3.77 -8.80
C LYS A 107 6.73 3.72 -7.61
N LEU A 108 5.54 4.32 -7.73
CA LEU A 108 4.48 4.22 -6.72
C LEU A 108 3.96 2.78 -6.56
N GLN A 109 3.87 2.00 -7.64
CA GLN A 109 3.52 0.58 -7.53
C GLN A 109 4.59 -0.20 -6.74
N ALA A 110 5.88 0.06 -6.98
CA ALA A 110 6.97 -0.57 -6.24
C ALA A 110 6.93 -0.22 -4.74
N ALA A 111 6.75 1.07 -4.41
CA ALA A 111 6.67 1.55 -3.03
C ALA A 111 5.51 0.92 -2.25
N ARG A 112 4.37 0.65 -2.91
CA ARG A 112 3.17 0.06 -2.29
C ARG A 112 3.35 -1.37 -1.78
N LEU A 113 4.39 -2.08 -2.19
CA LEU A 113 4.64 -3.45 -1.71
C LEU A 113 5.41 -3.50 -0.39
N GLU A 114 5.85 -2.35 0.11
CA GLU A 114 6.62 -2.23 1.35
C GLU A 114 6.10 -1.11 2.28
N LEU A 115 4.82 -0.76 2.20
CA LEU A 115 4.22 0.33 2.99
C LEU A 115 4.57 0.34 4.49
N PRO A 116 4.46 -0.77 5.26
CA PRO A 116 4.83 -0.75 6.67
C PRO A 116 6.32 -0.44 6.88
N MET A 117 7.19 -0.88 5.97
CA MET A 117 8.61 -0.57 6.01
C MET A 117 8.91 0.87 5.63
N LEU A 118 8.16 1.48 4.70
CA LEU A 118 8.29 2.90 4.38
C LEU A 118 7.96 3.77 5.60
N LEU A 119 6.88 3.45 6.33
CA LEU A 119 6.55 4.14 7.59
C LEU A 119 7.69 4.02 8.62
N ALA A 120 8.25 2.82 8.77
CA ALA A 120 9.31 2.57 9.75
C ALA A 120 10.66 3.23 9.37
N THR A 121 11.02 3.23 8.08
CA THR A 121 12.33 3.71 7.60
C THR A 121 12.36 5.21 7.38
N LYS A 122 11.23 5.82 6.96
CA LYS A 122 11.11 7.27 6.76
C LYS A 122 10.52 8.00 7.95
N ARG A 123 10.56 7.39 9.14
CA ARG A 123 9.90 7.86 10.38
C ARG A 123 10.12 9.35 10.68
N ALA A 124 11.36 9.84 10.55
CA ALA A 124 11.70 11.24 10.83
C ALA A 124 11.15 12.25 9.79
N ALA A 125 10.76 11.78 8.60
CA ALA A 125 10.27 12.61 7.51
C ALA A 125 8.74 12.50 7.32
N LEU A 126 8.06 11.68 8.12
CA LEU A 126 6.61 11.52 8.06
C LEU A 126 5.92 12.82 8.44
N LYS A 127 4.84 13.15 7.72
CA LYS A 127 3.94 14.23 8.12
C LYS A 127 2.63 13.63 8.59
N ASP A 128 2.25 13.99 9.81
CA ASP A 128 0.95 13.65 10.35
C ASP A 128 -0.10 14.61 9.79
N LEU A 129 -1.06 14.08 9.04
CA LEU A 129 -2.16 14.86 8.48
C LEU A 129 -3.41 14.82 9.37
N GLY A 130 -3.30 14.21 10.56
CA GLY A 130 -4.36 14.09 11.53
C GLY A 130 -5.37 12.98 11.22
N THR A 131 -6.43 12.95 12.03
CA THR A 131 -7.52 11.97 11.92
C THR A 131 -8.76 12.65 11.36
N LYS A 132 -9.37 12.07 10.33
CA LYS A 132 -10.66 12.50 9.78
C LYS A 132 -11.56 11.28 9.62
N ASP A 133 -12.82 11.40 10.06
CA ASP A 133 -13.81 10.32 9.99
C ASP A 133 -13.32 8.99 10.61
N GLY A 134 -12.51 9.10 11.67
CA GLY A 134 -11.91 7.95 12.36
C GLY A 134 -10.68 7.34 11.68
N ILE A 135 -10.24 7.86 10.53
CA ILE A 135 -9.09 7.37 9.77
C ILE A 135 -7.90 8.32 9.93
N ARG A 136 -6.73 7.78 10.29
CA ARG A 136 -5.48 8.55 10.42
C ARG A 136 -4.79 8.65 9.06
N ALA A 137 -4.40 9.86 8.66
CA ALA A 137 -3.68 10.09 7.42
C ALA A 137 -2.21 10.44 7.71
N ILE A 138 -1.28 9.76 7.02
CA ILE A 138 0.17 9.95 7.18
C ILE A 138 0.79 10.14 5.80
N GLU A 139 1.47 11.25 5.56
CA GLU A 139 2.23 11.48 4.33
C GLU A 139 3.67 11.00 4.47
N ILE A 140 4.13 10.27 3.45
CA ILE A 140 5.48 9.77 3.29
C ILE A 140 6.11 10.47 2.07
N PRO A 141 7.14 11.31 2.24
CA PRO A 141 7.90 11.83 1.12
C PRO A 141 8.79 10.71 0.54
N LEU A 142 8.58 10.37 -0.74
CA LEU A 142 9.36 9.35 -1.44
C LEU A 142 10.56 9.97 -2.15
N SER A 143 10.36 11.11 -2.81
CA SER A 143 11.39 11.98 -3.40
C SER A 143 10.94 13.45 -3.28
N GLU A 144 11.68 14.39 -3.88
CA GLU A 144 11.29 15.81 -3.95
C GLU A 144 9.95 16.03 -4.66
N THR A 145 9.63 15.18 -5.64
CA THR A 145 8.46 15.32 -6.51
C THR A 145 7.39 14.24 -6.30
N LEU A 146 7.66 13.28 -5.42
CA LEU A 146 6.82 12.10 -5.21
C LEU A 146 6.46 11.94 -3.73
N THR A 147 5.17 11.94 -3.42
CA THR A 147 4.66 11.65 -2.07
C THR A 147 3.66 10.50 -2.10
N LEU A 148 3.51 9.85 -0.95
CA LEU A 148 2.54 8.80 -0.72
C LEU A 148 1.82 9.05 0.60
N THR A 149 0.52 9.30 0.57
CA THR A 149 -0.32 9.41 1.77
C THR A 149 -0.97 8.07 2.06
N LEU A 150 -0.86 7.59 3.29
CA LEU A 150 -1.51 6.38 3.78
C LEU A 150 -2.67 6.73 4.70
N ASN A 151 -3.81 6.07 4.48
CA ASN A 151 -4.98 6.15 5.32
C ASN A 151 -5.04 4.87 6.17
N VAL A 152 -4.83 5.02 7.47
CA VAL A 152 -4.75 3.93 8.44
C VAL A 152 -6.00 3.94 9.30
N ASP A 153 -6.64 2.78 9.45
CA ASP A 153 -7.70 2.60 10.44
C ASP A 153 -7.09 2.33 11.83
N PRO A 154 -7.25 3.21 12.82
CA PRO A 154 -6.68 3.02 14.16
C PRO A 154 -7.30 1.85 14.95
N LYS A 155 -8.41 1.26 14.49
CA LYS A 155 -9.03 0.09 15.15
C LYS A 155 -8.34 -1.21 14.78
N THR A 156 -7.96 -1.35 13.52
CA THR A 156 -7.36 -2.57 12.95
C THR A 156 -5.88 -2.42 12.66
N TRP A 157 -5.40 -1.18 12.55
CA TRP A 157 -4.08 -0.79 12.05
C TRP A 157 -3.83 -1.17 10.59
N HIS A 158 -4.90 -1.46 9.84
CA HIS A 158 -4.82 -1.73 8.41
C HIS A 158 -4.64 -0.42 7.65
N ILE A 159 -3.76 -0.46 6.64
CA ILE A 159 -3.64 0.61 5.66
C ILE A 159 -4.75 0.38 4.64
N LEU A 160 -5.83 1.15 4.72
CA LEU A 160 -7.02 0.98 3.90
C LEU A 160 -6.91 1.63 2.52
N ARG A 161 -6.09 2.69 2.41
CA ARG A 161 -5.88 3.43 1.16
C ARG A 161 -4.47 3.99 1.08
N SER A 162 -3.94 4.07 -0.14
CA SER A 162 -2.79 4.91 -0.45
C SER A 162 -3.08 5.88 -1.58
N THR A 163 -2.65 7.12 -1.42
CA THR A 163 -2.74 8.19 -2.44
C THR A 163 -1.33 8.65 -2.79
N GLY A 164 -0.88 8.31 -4.00
CA GLY A 164 0.39 8.79 -4.54
C GLY A 164 0.18 10.08 -5.33
N LYS A 165 1.04 11.07 -5.12
CA LYS A 165 1.05 12.32 -5.90
C LYS A 165 2.38 12.50 -6.59
N ALA A 166 2.34 12.71 -7.90
CA ALA A 166 3.51 12.86 -8.75
C ALA A 166 3.22 13.82 -9.89
N SER A 167 4.03 14.87 -10.06
CA SER A 167 3.92 15.77 -11.22
C SER A 167 2.49 16.33 -11.45
N GLY A 168 1.77 16.64 -10.37
CA GLY A 168 0.39 17.12 -10.40
C GLY A 168 -0.69 16.04 -10.65
N LEU A 169 -0.29 14.78 -10.86
CA LEU A 169 -1.19 13.65 -10.97
C LEU A 169 -1.41 12.96 -9.62
N GLU A 170 -2.60 12.41 -9.44
CA GLU A 170 -2.99 11.64 -8.27
C GLU A 170 -3.33 10.19 -8.67
N PHE A 171 -2.76 9.24 -7.93
CA PHE A 171 -2.99 7.81 -8.10
C PHE A 171 -3.43 7.21 -6.76
N VAL A 172 -4.65 6.69 -6.69
CA VAL A 172 -5.22 6.12 -5.46
C VAL A 172 -5.32 4.61 -5.60
N VAL A 173 -5.06 3.88 -4.52
CA VAL A 173 -5.36 2.46 -4.39
C VAL A 173 -6.10 2.24 -3.07
N ASP A 174 -7.29 1.67 -3.15
CA ASP A 174 -8.03 1.15 -2.00
C ASP A 174 -7.70 -0.32 -1.79
N TYR A 175 -7.51 -0.71 -0.53
CA TYR A 175 -7.09 -2.03 -0.12
C TYR A 175 -8.20 -2.74 0.65
N SER A 176 -8.39 -4.02 0.37
CA SER A 176 -9.36 -4.86 1.08
C SER A 176 -8.93 -6.33 1.07
N ASP A 177 -9.74 -7.19 1.72
CA ASP A 177 -9.49 -8.64 1.80
C ASP A 177 -8.10 -8.95 2.40
N PHE A 178 -7.82 -8.41 3.59
CA PHE A 178 -6.52 -8.58 4.24
C PHE A 178 -6.34 -10.02 4.75
N ARG A 179 -5.21 -10.64 4.40
CA ARG A 179 -4.87 -12.02 4.80
C ARG A 179 -3.42 -12.12 5.24
N ARG A 180 -3.15 -13.10 6.11
CA ARG A 180 -1.78 -13.38 6.57
C ARG A 180 -1.09 -14.38 5.64
N VAL A 181 0.16 -14.09 5.29
CA VAL A 181 1.07 -14.98 4.54
C VAL A 181 2.42 -14.95 5.23
N GLY A 182 2.88 -16.11 5.72
CA GLY A 182 4.17 -16.19 6.42
C GLY A 182 4.27 -15.27 7.65
N GLY A 183 3.15 -14.98 8.33
CA GLY A 183 3.06 -14.07 9.47
C GLY A 183 2.94 -12.58 9.12
N LEU A 184 3.13 -12.21 7.85
CA LEU A 184 2.95 -10.84 7.35
C LEU A 184 1.51 -10.63 6.87
N LEU A 185 1.00 -9.40 6.95
CA LEU A 185 -0.34 -9.05 6.48
C LEU A 185 -0.28 -8.40 5.10
N PHE A 186 -1.15 -8.84 4.18
CA PHE A 186 -1.26 -8.29 2.82
C PHE A 186 -2.72 -8.08 2.43
N PRO A 187 -3.04 -7.06 1.62
CA PRO A 187 -4.34 -6.97 0.95
C PRO A 187 -4.41 -7.95 -0.23
N PHE A 188 -5.49 -8.72 -0.33
CA PHE A 188 -5.75 -9.61 -1.47
C PHE A 188 -6.68 -8.97 -2.52
N ALA A 189 -7.13 -7.74 -2.30
CA ALA A 189 -7.87 -6.97 -3.28
C ALA A 189 -7.44 -5.49 -3.28
N GLU A 190 -7.30 -4.94 -4.49
CA GLU A 190 -6.94 -3.56 -4.76
C GLU A 190 -7.93 -2.92 -5.75
N ALA A 191 -8.38 -1.71 -5.49
CA ALA A 191 -9.15 -0.90 -6.44
C ALA A 191 -8.37 0.38 -6.77
N GLY A 192 -7.94 0.52 -8.02
CA GLY A 192 -7.10 1.61 -8.48
C GLY A 192 -7.90 2.76 -9.09
N MET A 193 -7.49 4.00 -8.82
CA MET A 193 -7.98 5.21 -9.48
C MET A 193 -6.82 6.11 -9.90
N ALA A 194 -7.01 6.86 -10.98
CA ALA A 194 -6.12 7.91 -11.41
C ALA A 194 -6.96 9.16 -11.70
N MET A 195 -6.60 10.29 -11.10
CA MET A 195 -7.35 11.55 -11.24
C MET A 195 -8.85 11.39 -10.97
N GLY A 196 -9.20 10.63 -9.93
CA GLY A 196 -10.59 10.33 -9.55
C GLY A 196 -11.32 9.31 -10.44
N MET A 197 -10.71 8.86 -11.53
CA MET A 197 -11.30 7.87 -12.45
C MET A 197 -10.83 6.45 -12.10
N PRO A 198 -11.73 5.47 -11.95
CA PRO A 198 -11.36 4.06 -11.78
C PRO A 198 -10.49 3.56 -12.95
N THR A 199 -9.41 2.83 -12.63
CA THR A 199 -8.47 2.31 -13.63
C THR A 199 -8.54 0.79 -13.74
N ALA A 200 -8.49 0.08 -12.62
CA ALA A 200 -8.61 -1.37 -12.56
C ALA A 200 -8.98 -1.84 -11.15
N ASN A 201 -9.60 -3.02 -11.08
CA ASN A 201 -9.67 -3.80 -9.86
C ASN A 201 -8.71 -4.98 -9.97
N THR A 202 -7.95 -5.26 -8.92
CA THR A 202 -7.03 -6.40 -8.86
C THR A 202 -7.45 -7.31 -7.73
N LYS A 203 -7.50 -8.62 -7.98
CA LYS A 203 -7.66 -9.64 -6.96
C LYS A 203 -6.47 -10.59 -7.00
N PHE A 204 -5.82 -10.80 -5.86
CA PHE A 204 -4.71 -11.73 -5.73
C PHE A 204 -5.25 -13.12 -5.38
N ASP A 205 -4.74 -14.13 -6.08
CA ASP A 205 -5.00 -15.54 -5.78
C ASP A 205 -3.94 -16.07 -4.82
N ALA A 206 -2.70 -15.61 -4.97
CA ALA A 206 -1.58 -16.01 -4.13
C ALA A 206 -0.57 -14.88 -3.94
N ILE A 207 0.01 -14.86 -2.75
CA ILE A 207 1.17 -14.05 -2.40
C ILE A 207 2.19 -15.01 -1.79
N ALA A 208 3.43 -14.92 -2.25
CA ALA A 208 4.53 -15.74 -1.75
C ALA A 208 5.69 -14.84 -1.32
N VAL A 209 6.19 -15.08 -0.12
CA VAL A 209 7.31 -14.36 0.49
C VAL A 209 8.58 -15.18 0.30
N ASN A 210 9.65 -14.55 -0.18
CA ASN A 210 10.94 -15.18 -0.47
C ASN A 210 10.82 -16.37 -1.44
N ALA A 211 9.87 -16.31 -2.36
CA ALA A 211 9.70 -17.34 -3.38
C ALA A 211 10.85 -17.30 -4.40
N PRO A 212 11.24 -18.45 -4.97
CA PRO A 212 12.15 -18.49 -6.11
C PRO A 212 11.62 -17.62 -7.25
N ALA A 213 12.52 -16.98 -8.00
CA ALA A 213 12.17 -16.09 -9.11
C ALA A 213 11.33 -16.78 -10.20
N THR A 214 11.37 -18.11 -10.28
CA THR A 214 10.63 -18.92 -11.26
C THR A 214 9.43 -19.60 -10.60
N PRO A 215 8.23 -19.61 -11.22
CA PRO A 215 7.14 -20.46 -10.74
C PRO A 215 7.57 -21.93 -10.77
N PRO A 216 7.12 -22.75 -9.81
CA PRO A 216 7.15 -24.18 -10.04
C PRO A 216 6.39 -24.48 -11.35
N PRO A 217 6.85 -25.43 -12.17
CA PRO A 217 6.12 -25.82 -13.38
C PRO A 217 4.66 -26.15 -13.01
N PRO A 218 3.68 -25.83 -13.88
CA PRO A 218 2.29 -26.16 -13.60
C PRO A 218 2.18 -27.65 -13.28
N ALA A 219 1.39 -27.97 -12.25
CA ALA A 219 1.11 -29.36 -11.89
C ALA A 219 0.62 -30.10 -13.16
N ALA A 220 1.27 -31.22 -13.48
CA ALA A 220 0.84 -32.06 -14.58
C ALA A 220 -0.63 -32.44 -14.35
N LYS A 221 -1.47 -32.20 -15.36
CA LYS A 221 -2.87 -32.66 -15.37
C LYS A 221 -2.92 -34.17 -15.47
#